data_AF-A0A7J5F078-F1
#
_entry.id   AF-A0A7J5F078-F1
#
_cell.length_a   1.000
_cell.length_b   1.000
_cell.length_c   1.000
_cell.angle_alpha   90.00
_cell.angle_beta   90.00
_cell.angle_gamma   90.00
#
_symmetry.space_group_name_H-M   'P 1'
#
loop_
_entity.id
_entity.type
_entity.pdbx_description
1 polymer ?
#
loop_
_entity_poly.entity_id
_entity_poly.type
_entity_poly.pdbx_seq_one_letter_code
_entity_poly.pdbx_strand_id
1 'polypeptide(L)'
;MRGADGDRGVAVPANLEELQAREAAAWKTLVEAALGLANAVNAAALTEEVRAAEQTLGNAARAYAATTTALMEAMRPRPPRRARRR
;
A
#
# COMPACT_ATOMS: atom_id res chain seq x y z
N MET A 1 22.19 -40.47 -4.67
CA MET A 1 20.93 -39.72 -4.92
C MET A 1 21.12 -38.34 -4.33
N ARG A 2 21.12 -37.30 -5.16
CA ARG A 2 21.47 -35.93 -4.79
C ARG A 2 20.17 -35.17 -4.54
N GLY A 3 19.96 -34.73 -3.29
CA GLY A 3 18.94 -33.72 -2.98
C GLY A 3 19.34 -32.35 -3.51
N ALA A 4 18.41 -31.40 -3.36
CA ALA A 4 18.45 -30.02 -3.85
C ALA A 4 17.96 -29.84 -5.29
N ASP A 5 16.71 -29.40 -5.39
CA ASP A 5 16.24 -28.31 -6.24
C ASP A 5 14.85 -27.97 -5.69
N GLY A 6 14.79 -27.19 -4.61
CA GLY A 6 15.17 -25.79 -4.70
C GLY A 6 13.87 -25.06 -4.96
N ASP A 7 13.23 -24.70 -3.85
CA ASP A 7 12.18 -23.70 -3.73
C ASP A 7 12.16 -22.80 -4.97
N ARG A 8 11.19 -23.04 -5.87
CA ARG A 8 10.95 -22.16 -7.03
C ARG A 8 10.30 -20.90 -6.48
N GLY A 9 11.08 -20.11 -5.76
CA GLY A 9 10.80 -18.72 -5.49
C GLY A 9 10.66 -18.06 -6.85
N VAL A 10 9.41 -17.85 -7.27
CA VAL A 10 9.10 -16.94 -8.36
C VAL A 10 9.75 -15.63 -7.96
N ALA A 11 10.88 -15.30 -8.57
CA ALA A 11 11.61 -14.08 -8.26
C ALA A 11 10.66 -12.91 -8.50
N VAL A 12 10.13 -12.36 -7.41
CA VAL A 12 9.27 -11.20 -7.44
C VAL A 12 10.17 -10.06 -7.93
N PRO A 13 9.82 -9.39 -9.06
CA PRO A 13 10.60 -8.26 -9.54
C PRO A 13 10.83 -7.23 -8.42
N ALA A 14 12.05 -6.71 -8.26
CA ALA A 14 12.41 -5.79 -7.17
C ALA A 14 11.50 -4.55 -7.05
N ASN A 15 10.86 -4.15 -8.15
CA ASN A 15 9.87 -3.07 -8.15
C ASN A 15 8.56 -3.44 -7.42
N LEU A 16 8.17 -4.73 -7.39
CA LEU A 16 7.01 -5.20 -6.63
C LEU A 16 7.30 -5.23 -5.13
N GLU A 17 8.49 -5.66 -4.73
CA GLU A 17 8.91 -5.62 -3.32
C GLU A 17 8.95 -4.19 -2.79
N GLU A 18 9.48 -3.25 -3.59
CA GLU A 18 9.47 -1.83 -3.24
C GLU A 18 8.06 -1.26 -3.14
N LEU A 19 7.16 -1.60 -4.06
CA LEU A 19 5.75 -1.19 -4.01
C LEU A 19 5.02 -1.78 -2.80
N GLN A 20 5.29 -3.03 -2.45
CA GLN A 20 4.74 -3.67 -1.24
C GLN A 20 5.24 -2.98 0.03
N ALA A 21 6.54 -2.65 0.11
CA ALA A 21 7.09 -1.92 1.25
C ALA A 21 6.47 -0.52 1.40
N ARG A 22 6.27 0.19 0.28
CA ARG A 22 5.59 1.49 0.27
C ARG A 22 4.13 1.38 0.70
N GLU A 23 3.42 0.36 0.25
CA GLU A 23 2.03 0.10 0.62
C GLU A 23 1.91 -0.22 2.12
N ALA A 24 2.78 -1.08 2.66
CA ALA A 24 2.82 -1.40 4.08
C ALA A 24 3.14 -0.17 4.95
N ALA A 25 4.06 0.70 4.51
CA ALA A 25 4.36 1.96 5.19
C ALA A 25 3.17 2.93 5.15
N ALA A 26 2.46 3.01 4.03
CA ALA A 26 1.25 3.83 3.90
C ALA A 26 0.12 3.30 4.78
N TRP A 27 -0.06 1.97 4.87
CA TRP A 27 -1.01 1.33 5.77
C TRP A 27 -0.72 1.68 7.23
N LYS A 28 0.54 1.53 7.67
CA LYS A 28 0.94 1.91 9.03
C LYS A 28 0.61 3.37 9.33
N THR A 29 0.95 4.28 8.42
CA THR A 29 0.65 5.72 8.55
C THR A 29 -0.85 5.98 8.65
N LEU A 30 -1.68 5.26 7.89
CA LEU A 30 -3.13 5.35 7.94
C LEU A 30 -3.68 4.91 9.31
N VAL A 31 -3.19 3.81 9.84
CA VAL A 31 -3.58 3.31 11.17
C VAL A 31 -3.17 4.28 12.27
N GLU A 32 -1.95 4.80 12.23
CA GLU A 32 -1.47 5.80 13.20
C GLU A 32 -2.30 7.09 13.15
N ALA A 33 -2.67 7.57 11.95
CA ALA A 33 -3.55 8.72 11.79
C ALA A 33 -4.97 8.47 12.34
N ALA A 34 -5.52 7.27 12.11
CA ALA A 34 -6.84 6.89 12.64
C ALA A 34 -6.84 6.82 14.17
N LEU A 35 -5.79 6.27 14.78
CA LEU A 35 -5.60 6.28 16.22
C LEU A 35 -5.43 7.70 16.77
N GLY A 36 -4.69 8.55 16.07
CA GLY A 36 -4.55 9.97 16.41
C GLY A 36 -5.89 10.69 16.47
N LEU A 37 -6.76 10.48 15.47
CA LEU A 37 -8.10 11.05 15.45
C LEU A 37 -8.98 10.50 16.59
N ALA A 38 -8.96 9.18 16.82
CA ALA A 38 -9.72 8.57 17.91
C ALA A 38 -9.30 9.13 19.28
N ASN A 39 -8.00 9.31 19.49
CA ASN A 39 -7.47 9.92 20.72
C ASN A 39 -7.87 11.38 20.87
N ALA A 40 -7.84 12.18 19.79
CA ALA A 40 -8.27 13.58 19.82
C ALA A 40 -9.76 13.70 20.18
N VAL A 41 -10.62 12.87 19.57
CA VAL A 41 -12.05 12.83 19.88
C VAL A 41 -12.29 12.40 21.33
N ASN A 42 -11.60 11.35 21.79
CA ASN A 42 -11.76 10.84 23.16
C ASN A 42 -11.23 11.82 24.23
N ALA A 43 -10.20 12.60 23.91
CA ALA A 43 -9.65 13.61 24.80
C ALA A 43 -10.54 14.87 24.92
N ALA A 44 -11.68 14.92 24.24
CA ALA A 44 -12.49 16.13 24.08
C ALA A 44 -11.64 17.32 23.58
N ALA A 45 -10.71 17.04 22.67
CA ALA A 45 -9.82 18.02 22.07
C ALA A 45 -10.60 19.15 21.39
N LEU A 46 -9.94 20.30 21.21
CA LEU A 46 -10.53 21.44 20.51
C LEU A 46 -10.92 21.05 19.08
N THR A 47 -11.99 21.66 18.56
CA THR A 47 -12.52 21.38 17.21
C THR A 47 -11.47 21.52 16.10
N GLU A 48 -10.48 22.41 16.27
CA GLU A 48 -9.38 22.59 15.31
C GLU A 48 -8.39 21.42 15.31
N GLU A 49 -8.09 20.85 16.47
CA GLU A 49 -7.21 19.68 16.60
C GLU A 49 -7.87 18.44 15.97
N VAL A 50 -9.17 18.25 16.21
CA VAL A 50 -9.95 17.18 15.57
C VAL A 50 -9.95 17.36 14.05
N ARG A 51 -10.17 18.57 13.54
CA ARG A 51 -10.12 18.87 12.10
C ARG A 51 -8.74 18.61 11.49
N ALA A 52 -7.66 18.97 12.18
CA ALA A 52 -6.30 18.70 11.73
C ALA A 52 -6.02 17.18 11.69
N ALA A 53 -6.51 16.44 12.67
CA ALA A 53 -6.41 14.97 12.70
C ALA A 53 -7.23 14.32 11.57
N GLU A 54 -8.44 14.79 11.30
CA GLU A 54 -9.27 14.35 10.16
C GLU A 54 -8.56 14.61 8.81
N GLN A 55 -7.95 15.78 8.64
CA GLN A 55 -7.22 16.12 7.43
C GLN A 55 -5.98 15.22 7.26
N THR A 56 -5.28 14.93 8.35
CA THR A 56 -4.16 13.98 8.38
C THR A 56 -4.61 12.58 7.97
N LEU A 57 -5.73 12.10 8.53
CA LEU A 57 -6.34 10.82 8.17
C LEU A 57 -6.73 10.78 6.68
N GLY A 58 -7.37 11.83 6.17
CA GLY A 58 -7.74 11.93 4.76
C GLY A 58 -6.53 11.91 3.81
N ASN A 59 -5.43 12.54 4.19
CA ASN A 59 -4.17 12.50 3.42
C ASN A 59 -3.57 11.09 3.43
N ALA A 60 -3.51 10.44 4.59
CA ALA A 60 -3.00 9.08 4.72
C ALA A 60 -3.84 8.07 3.92
N ALA A 61 -5.17 8.22 3.94
CA ALA A 61 -6.09 7.36 3.18
C ALA A 61 -5.88 7.47 1.67
N ARG A 62 -5.69 8.70 1.15
CA ARG A 62 -5.36 8.92 -0.26
C ARG A 62 -4.01 8.33 -0.64
N ALA A 63 -2.99 8.48 0.20
CA ALA A 63 -1.66 7.93 -0.04
C ALA A 63 -1.71 6.39 -0.10
N TYR A 64 -2.38 5.77 0.86
CA TYR A 64 -2.60 4.32 0.88
C TYR A 64 -3.33 3.84 -0.38
N ALA A 65 -4.47 4.45 -0.72
CA ALA A 65 -5.24 4.10 -1.92
C ALA A 65 -4.41 4.21 -3.22
N ALA A 66 -3.55 5.23 -3.34
CA ALA A 66 -2.65 5.39 -4.48
C ALA A 66 -1.61 4.27 -4.54
N THR A 67 -0.97 3.93 -3.41
CA THR A 67 0.02 2.84 -3.36
C THR A 67 -0.60 1.46 -3.62
N THR A 68 -1.78 1.19 -3.06
CA THR A 68 -2.51 -0.06 -3.28
C THR A 68 -2.96 -0.18 -4.74
N THR A 69 -3.42 0.91 -5.36
CA THR A 69 -3.77 0.94 -6.79
C THR A 69 -2.55 0.64 -7.65
N ALA A 70 -1.41 1.30 -7.38
CA ALA A 70 -0.16 1.05 -8.10
C ALA A 70 0.31 -0.40 -7.96
N LEU A 71 0.18 -0.99 -6.77
CA LEU A 71 0.49 -2.40 -6.53
C LEU A 71 -0.45 -3.33 -7.31
N MET A 72 -1.77 -3.08 -7.26
CA MET A 72 -2.75 -3.85 -8.02
C MET A 72 -2.48 -3.78 -9.53
N GLU A 73 -2.16 -2.60 -10.06
CA GLU A 73 -1.79 -2.42 -11.46
C GLU A 73 -0.52 -3.18 -11.83
N ALA A 74 0.49 -3.18 -10.96
CA ALA A 74 1.72 -3.91 -11.18
C ALA A 74 1.53 -5.44 -11.17
N MET A 75 0.55 -5.94 -10.42
CA MET A 75 0.18 -7.37 -10.39
C MET A 75 -0.73 -7.79 -11.56
N ARG A 76 -1.33 -6.84 -12.31
CA ARG A 76 -2.24 -7.20 -13.42
C ARG A 76 -1.47 -7.94 -14.52
N PRO A 77 -1.95 -9.09 -15.00
CA PRO A 77 -1.32 -9.81 -16.10
C PRO A 77 -1.35 -8.94 -17.36
N ARG A 78 -0.20 -8.79 -18.02
CA ARG A 78 -0.14 -8.04 -19.29
C ARG A 78 -0.98 -8.76 -20.34
N PRO A 79 -1.82 -8.06 -21.13
CA PRO A 79 -2.58 -8.69 -22.20
C PRO A 79 -1.61 -9.36 -23.19
N PRO A 80 -1.95 -10.54 -23.72
CA PRO A 80 -1.10 -11.22 -24.69
C PRO A 80 -0.90 -10.29 -25.88
N ARG A 81 0.36 -9.94 -26.17
CA ARG A 81 0.73 -9.23 -27.40
C ARG A 81 0.17 -10.05 -28.55
N ARG A 82 -0.92 -9.60 -29.18
CA ARG A 82 -1.38 -10.16 -30.45
C ARG A 82 -0.19 -10.07 -31.39
N ALA A 83 0.38 -11.22 -31.74
CA ALA A 83 1.37 -11.31 -32.80
C ALA A 83 0.70 -10.72 -34.04
N ARG A 84 1.10 -9.51 -34.42
CA ARG A 84 0.65 -8.86 -35.65
C ARG A 84 1.23 -9.69 -36.79
N ARG A 85 0.48 -10.70 -37.24
CA ARG A 85 0.74 -11.40 -38.50
C ARG A 85 0.79 -10.33 -39.57
N ARG A 86 1.99 -10.06 -40.08
CA ARG A 86 2.18 -9.46 -41.40
C ARG A 86 1.97 -10.56 -42.43
#